data_AF-A0A3D3ECH5-F1
#
_entry.id   AF-A0A3D3ECH5-F1
#
_cell.length_a   1.000
_cell.length_b   1.000
_cell.length_c   1.000
_cell.angle_alpha   90.00
_cell.angle_beta   90.00
_cell.angle_gamma   90.00
#
_symmetry.space_group_name_H-M   'P 1'
#
loop_
_entity.id
_entity.type
_entity.pdbx_description
1 polymer ?
#
loop_
_entity_poly.entity_id
_entity_poly.type
_entity_poly.pdbx_seq_one_letter_code
_entity_poly.pdbx_strand_id
1 'polypeptide(L)'
;FDGSDLAQLSESEKRGLWGNRMTYVAQSAAASFNPAHRLLDQTTASSIRARIKSRAEAHSDAKALYSALNLPDADHIGDRYPHQVSGGQLQRVMTAMAMSPRPDLIVFDEPTTALDVTTQVEVLSSMRAIV
;
A
#
# COMPACT_ATOMS: atom_id res chain seq x y z
N PHE A 1 15.75 -6.08 12.77
CA PHE A 1 14.66 -6.71 11.99
C PHE A 1 15.15 -8.08 11.57
N ASP A 2 14.41 -9.15 11.90
CA ASP A 2 14.77 -10.53 11.54
C ASP A 2 16.21 -10.92 11.95
N GLY A 3 16.60 -10.58 13.19
CA GLY A 3 17.96 -10.82 13.71
C GLY A 3 19.05 -9.83 13.27
N SER A 4 18.78 -8.95 12.29
CA SER A 4 19.75 -7.99 11.76
C SER A 4 19.57 -6.58 12.32
N ASP A 5 20.67 -5.88 12.61
CA ASP A 5 20.68 -4.45 12.90
C ASP A 5 20.56 -3.64 11.59
N LEU A 6 19.42 -2.96 11.42
CA LEU A 6 19.13 -2.17 10.23
C LEU A 6 20.08 -0.97 10.05
N ALA A 7 20.65 -0.45 11.15
CA ALA A 7 21.57 0.69 11.10
C ALA A 7 22.91 0.33 10.45
N GLN A 8 23.29 -0.96 10.48
CA GLN A 8 24.56 -1.44 9.94
C GLN A 8 24.47 -1.98 8.51
N LEU A 9 23.26 -2.11 7.96
CA LEU A 9 23.06 -2.57 6.59
C LEU A 9 23.54 -1.53 5.57
N SER A 10 24.06 -2.01 4.44
CA SER A 10 24.32 -1.18 3.27
C SER A 10 23.01 -0.67 2.64
N GLU A 11 23.09 0.41 1.88
CA GLU A 11 21.92 0.94 1.16
C GLU A 11 21.33 -0.07 0.15
N SER A 12 22.14 -0.98 -0.38
CA SER A 12 21.65 -2.03 -1.27
C SER A 12 20.80 -3.06 -0.55
N GLU A 13 21.22 -3.45 0.66
CA GLU A 13 20.46 -4.36 1.51
C GLU A 13 19.16 -3.70 1.99
N LYS A 14 19.22 -2.44 2.44
CA LYS A 14 18.03 -1.68 2.84
C LYS A 14 17.00 -1.58 1.72
N ARG A 15 17.43 -1.29 0.48
CA ARG A 15 16.52 -1.26 -0.69
C ARG A 15 15.85 -2.61 -0.97
N GLY A 16 16.48 -3.73 -0.61
CA GLY A 16 15.86 -5.05 -0.70
C GLY A 16 14.69 -5.22 0.28
N LEU A 17 14.78 -4.57 1.45
CA LEU A 17 13.75 -4.62 2.50
C LEU A 17 12.62 -3.62 2.26
N TRP A 18 12.96 -2.37 1.93
CA TRP A 18 12.01 -1.27 1.80
C TRP A 18 11.06 -1.47 0.61
N GLY A 19 9.77 -1.24 0.87
CA GLY A 19 8.72 -1.45 -0.11
C GLY A 19 8.35 -2.91 -0.31
N ASN A 20 9.06 -3.88 0.28
CA ASN A 20 8.82 -5.31 0.05
C ASN A 20 8.50 -6.03 1.36
N ARG A 21 9.49 -6.09 2.26
CA ARG A 21 9.36 -6.69 3.61
C ARG A 21 9.00 -5.66 4.67
N MET A 22 9.32 -4.39 4.42
CA MET A 22 9.02 -3.26 5.28
C MET A 22 8.39 -2.14 4.47
N THR A 23 7.19 -1.70 4.85
CA THR A 23 6.50 -0.60 4.17
C THR A 23 6.11 0.50 5.13
N TYR A 24 5.99 1.71 4.59
CA TYR A 24 5.61 2.90 5.33
C TYR A 24 4.38 3.53 4.67
N VAL A 25 3.36 3.81 5.48
CA VAL A 25 2.15 4.53 5.09
C VAL A 25 2.22 5.93 5.68
N ALA A 26 2.54 6.90 4.83
CA ALA A 26 2.68 8.30 5.20
C ALA A 26 1.34 8.96 5.53
N GLN A 27 1.40 10.04 6.32
CA GLN A 27 0.25 10.88 6.65
C GLN A 27 -0.45 11.46 5.40
N SER A 28 0.33 11.91 4.42
CA SER A 28 -0.20 12.47 3.16
C SER A 28 -0.16 11.45 2.02
N ALA A 29 -1.30 10.82 1.76
CA ALA A 29 -1.45 9.92 0.63
C ALA A 29 -1.19 10.62 -0.71
N ALA A 30 -1.64 11.87 -0.88
CA ALA A 30 -1.46 12.62 -2.12
C ALA A 30 0.02 12.86 -2.48
N ALA A 31 0.87 13.13 -1.49
CA ALA A 31 2.30 13.31 -1.71
C ALA A 31 3.02 11.99 -2.03
N SER A 32 2.40 10.85 -1.72
CA SER A 32 3.00 9.53 -1.86
C SER A 32 2.79 8.90 -3.24
N PHE A 33 1.86 9.44 -4.04
CA PHE A 33 1.64 9.01 -5.41
C PHE A 33 2.28 9.97 -6.42
N ASN A 34 2.88 9.41 -7.45
CA ASN A 34 3.25 10.16 -8.65
C ASN A 34 1.98 10.44 -9.48
N PRO A 35 1.64 11.72 -9.74
CA PRO A 35 0.41 12.09 -10.43
C PRO A 35 0.37 11.68 -11.91
N ALA A 36 1.52 11.36 -12.51
CA ALA A 36 1.63 10.93 -13.91
C ALA A 36 1.35 9.44 -14.13
N HIS A 37 1.17 8.65 -13.06
CA HIS A 37 0.92 7.21 -13.15
C HIS A 37 -0.45 6.84 -12.59
N ARG A 38 -1.01 5.75 -13.10
CA ARG A 38 -2.24 5.17 -12.57
C ARG A 38 -1.99 4.56 -11.20
N LEU A 39 -3.06 4.48 -10.42
CA LEU A 39 -3.00 3.94 -9.06
C LEU A 39 -2.61 2.45 -9.05
N LEU A 40 -3.09 1.66 -10.00
CA LEU A 40 -2.79 0.22 -10.11
C LEU A 40 -1.30 -0.06 -10.37
N ASP A 41 -0.69 0.71 -11.28
CA ASP A 41 0.73 0.56 -11.59
C ASP A 41 1.59 0.86 -10.36
N GLN A 42 1.23 1.90 -9.60
CA GLN A 42 1.94 2.28 -8.37
C GLN A 42 1.71 1.27 -7.24
N THR A 43 0.47 0.77 -7.10
CA THR A 43 0.08 -0.24 -6.10
C THR A 43 0.83 -1.56 -6.29
N THR A 44 1.08 -1.95 -7.53
CA THR A 44 1.68 -3.26 -7.87
C THR A 44 3.18 -3.20 -8.13
N ALA A 45 3.74 -1.99 -8.31
CA ALA A 45 5.13 -1.79 -8.70
C ALA A 45 6.13 -2.55 -7.83
N SER A 46 5.94 -2.52 -6.50
CA SER A 46 6.87 -3.17 -5.57
C SER A 46 6.85 -4.68 -5.69
N SER A 47 5.66 -5.28 -5.68
CA SER A 47 5.43 -6.73 -5.80
C SER A 47 5.99 -7.29 -7.11
N ILE A 48 5.82 -6.56 -8.21
CA ILE A 48 6.36 -6.93 -9.52
C ILE A 48 7.89 -6.79 -9.54
N ARG A 49 8.43 -5.65 -9.07
CA ARG A 49 9.87 -5.38 -9.06
C ARG A 49 10.63 -6.40 -8.21
N ALA A 50 10.07 -6.77 -7.05
CA ALA A 50 10.63 -7.77 -6.15
C ALA A 50 10.36 -9.22 -6.60
N ARG A 51 9.66 -9.42 -7.73
CA ARG A 51 9.29 -10.74 -8.28
C ARG A 51 8.49 -11.61 -7.31
N ILE A 52 7.67 -10.99 -6.47
CA ILE A 52 6.79 -11.67 -5.52
C ILE A 52 5.58 -12.27 -6.26
N LYS A 53 5.05 -11.53 -7.25
CA LYS A 53 3.90 -11.93 -8.08
C LYS A 53 4.17 -11.59 -9.54
N SER A 54 3.59 -12.34 -10.47
CA SER A 54 3.52 -11.90 -11.87
C SER A 54 2.67 -10.63 -11.99
N ARG A 55 2.78 -9.92 -13.13
CA ARG A 55 1.97 -8.70 -13.35
C ARG A 55 0.48 -8.99 -13.25
N ALA A 56 0.00 -10.09 -13.85
CA ALA A 56 -1.41 -10.46 -13.82
C ALA A 56 -1.90 -10.76 -12.41
N GLU A 57 -1.13 -11.55 -11.64
CA GLU A 57 -1.45 -11.86 -10.24
C GLU A 57 -1.42 -10.62 -9.36
N ALA A 58 -0.43 -9.73 -9.53
CA ALA A 58 -0.33 -8.49 -8.77
C ALA A 58 -1.53 -7.56 -9.04
N HIS A 59 -1.98 -7.47 -10.29
CA HIS A 59 -3.16 -6.68 -10.64
C HIS A 59 -4.44 -7.27 -10.02
N SER A 60 -4.61 -8.60 -10.08
CA SER A 60 -5.76 -9.27 -9.46
C SER A 60 -5.75 -9.13 -7.93
N ASP A 61 -4.58 -9.26 -7.30
CA ASP A 61 -4.42 -9.07 -5.86
C ASP A 61 -4.70 -7.63 -5.43
N ALA A 62 -4.27 -6.64 -6.21
CA ALA A 62 -4.57 -5.24 -5.93
C ALA A 62 -6.08 -4.98 -5.92
N LYS A 63 -6.85 -5.57 -6.85
CA LYS A 63 -8.32 -5.48 -6.85
C LYS A 63 -8.94 -6.12 -5.60
N ALA A 64 -8.43 -7.27 -5.18
CA ALA A 64 -8.86 -7.92 -3.94
C ALA A 64 -8.56 -7.05 -2.71
N LEU A 65 -7.39 -6.43 -2.64
CA LEU A 65 -7.05 -5.47 -1.59
C LEU A 65 -7.95 -4.24 -1.62
N TYR A 66 -8.27 -3.71 -2.80
CA TYR A 66 -9.18 -2.58 -2.92
C TYR A 66 -10.57 -2.92 -2.39
N SER A 67 -11.08 -4.11 -2.72
CA SER A 67 -12.35 -4.62 -2.22
C SER A 67 -12.32 -4.78 -0.69
N ALA A 68 -11.27 -5.40 -0.14
CA ALA A 68 -11.15 -5.64 1.30
C ALA A 68 -10.98 -4.34 2.11
N LEU A 69 -10.48 -3.27 1.48
CA LEU A 69 -10.38 -1.93 2.07
C LEU A 69 -11.62 -1.07 1.80
N ASN A 70 -12.74 -1.64 1.33
CA ASN A 70 -13.99 -0.92 1.07
C ASN A 70 -13.83 0.27 0.09
N LEU A 71 -12.97 0.13 -0.92
CA LEU A 71 -12.92 1.09 -2.01
C LEU A 71 -14.13 0.88 -2.95
N PRO A 72 -14.86 1.96 -3.31
CA PRO A 72 -15.93 1.84 -4.29
C PRO A 72 -15.34 1.50 -5.66
N ASP A 73 -16.05 0.70 -6.45
CA ASP A 73 -15.62 0.32 -7.79
C ASP A 73 -14.21 -0.31 -7.78
N ALA A 74 -13.98 -1.24 -6.84
CA ALA A 74 -12.68 -1.87 -6.59
C ALA A 74 -12.03 -2.48 -7.85
N ASP A 75 -12.82 -2.89 -8.83
CA ASP A 75 -12.32 -3.45 -10.08
C ASP A 75 -11.68 -2.43 -11.02
N HIS A 76 -12.05 -1.15 -10.93
CA HIS A 76 -11.62 -0.08 -11.86
C HIS A 76 -11.01 1.13 -11.17
N ILE A 77 -11.11 1.27 -9.84
CA ILE A 77 -10.51 2.41 -9.13
C ILE A 77 -9.00 2.53 -9.35
N GLY A 78 -8.32 1.39 -9.54
CA GLY A 78 -6.90 1.33 -9.88
C GLY A 78 -6.54 1.94 -11.25
N ASP A 79 -7.49 2.02 -12.18
CA ASP A 79 -7.25 2.59 -13.52
C ASP A 79 -7.22 4.13 -13.51
N ARG A 80 -7.62 4.73 -12.39
CA ARG A 80 -7.65 6.18 -12.19
C ARG A 80 -6.26 6.72 -11.83
N TYR A 81 -6.08 8.01 -12.07
CA TYR A 81 -4.93 8.78 -11.60
C TYR A 81 -5.19 9.35 -10.18
N PRO A 82 -4.16 9.71 -9.41
CA PRO A 82 -4.31 10.24 -8.05
C PRO A 82 -5.27 11.43 -7.93
N HIS A 83 -5.29 12.32 -8.91
CA HIS A 83 -6.14 13.52 -8.93
C HIS A 83 -7.62 13.22 -9.27
N GLN A 84 -7.96 11.98 -9.59
CA GLN A 84 -9.32 11.56 -9.98
C GLN A 84 -10.09 10.84 -8.85
N VAL A 85 -9.50 10.77 -7.65
CA VAL A 85 -10.09 10.13 -6.48
C VAL A 85 -10.08 11.08 -5.28
N SER A 86 -11.00 10.88 -4.34
CA SER A 86 -11.02 11.63 -3.07
C SER A 86 -9.79 11.32 -2.22
N GLY A 87 -9.44 12.21 -1.29
CA GLY A 87 -8.33 12.00 -0.36
C GLY A 87 -8.46 10.70 0.47
N GLY A 88 -9.66 10.40 0.96
CA GLY A 88 -9.92 9.15 1.70
C GLY A 88 -9.80 7.89 0.84
N GLN A 89 -10.22 7.94 -0.44
CA GLN A 89 -9.95 6.86 -1.39
C GLN A 89 -8.44 6.70 -1.61
N LEU A 90 -7.72 7.81 -1.81
CA LEU A 90 -6.28 7.78 -2.05
C LEU A 90 -5.51 7.20 -0.86
N GLN A 91 -5.94 7.49 0.38
CA GLN A 91 -5.37 6.93 1.60
C GLN A 91 -5.59 5.41 1.69
N ARG A 92 -6.78 4.93 1.33
CA ARG A 92 -7.05 3.49 1.25
C ARG A 92 -6.27 2.80 0.13
N VAL A 93 -6.09 3.47 -1.02
CA VAL A 93 -5.23 2.95 -2.09
C VAL A 93 -3.76 2.92 -1.66
N MET A 94 -3.30 3.91 -0.89
CA MET A 94 -1.95 3.92 -0.32
C MET A 94 -1.73 2.73 0.62
N THR A 95 -2.75 2.42 1.42
CA THR A 95 -2.76 1.24 2.27
C THR A 95 -2.66 -0.04 1.42
N ALA A 96 -3.48 -0.17 0.38
CA ALA A 96 -3.40 -1.30 -0.55
C ALA A 96 -2.00 -1.43 -1.18
N MET A 97 -1.39 -0.31 -1.57
CA MET A 97 -0.02 -0.25 -2.11
C MET A 97 1.02 -0.77 -1.11
N ALA A 98 0.91 -0.39 0.16
CA ALA A 98 1.79 -0.89 1.22
C ALA A 98 1.56 -2.39 1.50
N MET A 99 0.34 -2.89 1.37
CA MET A 99 -0.02 -4.30 1.64
C MET A 99 0.20 -5.25 0.45
N SER A 100 0.28 -4.71 -0.77
CA SER A 100 0.51 -5.46 -2.01
C SER A 100 1.66 -6.48 -1.94
N PRO A 101 2.86 -6.14 -1.42
CA PRO A 101 3.96 -7.09 -1.32
C PRO A 101 3.83 -8.09 -0.15
N ARG A 102 2.79 -7.97 0.70
CA ARG A 102 2.63 -8.71 1.97
C ARG A 102 3.85 -8.56 2.88
N PRO A 103 4.15 -7.32 3.33
CA PRO A 103 5.33 -7.05 4.15
C PRO A 103 5.19 -7.62 5.56
N ASP A 104 6.32 -7.95 6.18
CA ASP A 104 6.39 -8.41 7.57
C ASP A 104 6.15 -7.26 8.56
N LEU A 105 6.41 -6.01 8.14
CA LEU A 105 6.25 -4.81 8.95
C LEU A 105 5.63 -3.67 8.14
N ILE A 106 4.58 -3.06 8.70
CA ILE A 106 3.99 -1.82 8.20
C ILE A 106 4.09 -0.76 9.30
N VAL A 107 4.62 0.40 8.95
CA VAL A 107 4.65 1.59 9.82
C VAL A 107 3.64 2.60 9.29
N PHE A 108 2.74 3.05 10.14
CA PHE A 108 1.78 4.10 9.81
C PHE A 108 2.19 5.41 10.49
N ASP A 109 2.20 6.49 9.71
CA ASP A 109 2.38 7.83 10.21
C ASP A 109 1.03 8.53 10.26
N GLU A 110 0.55 8.78 11.47
CA GLU A 110 -0.75 9.41 11.71
C GLU A 110 -1.94 8.79 10.93
N PRO A 111 -2.18 7.46 11.05
CA PRO A 111 -3.20 6.77 10.25
C PRO A 111 -4.63 7.28 10.50
N THR A 112 -4.84 7.96 11.63
CA THR A 112 -6.15 8.35 12.16
C THR A 112 -6.52 9.81 11.92
N THR A 113 -5.57 10.66 11.52
CA THR A 113 -5.79 12.13 11.51
C THR A 113 -6.83 12.57 10.46
N ALA A 114 -7.02 11.80 9.39
CA ALA A 114 -7.94 12.12 8.29
C ALA A 114 -9.18 11.22 8.21
N LEU A 115 -9.36 10.27 9.14
CA LEU A 115 -10.45 9.29 9.13
C LEU A 115 -11.31 9.42 10.38
N ASP A 116 -12.63 9.29 10.25
CA ASP A 116 -13.52 9.17 11.40
C ASP A 116 -13.27 7.85 12.15
N VAL A 117 -13.62 7.82 13.44
CA VAL A 117 -13.34 6.70 14.36
C VAL A 117 -13.90 5.36 13.85
N THR A 118 -15.03 5.37 13.13
CA THR A 118 -15.65 4.15 12.60
C THR A 118 -14.82 3.59 11.44
N THR A 119 -14.42 4.44 10.51
CA THR A 119 -13.57 4.05 9.37
C THR A 119 -12.19 3.57 9.82
N GLN A 120 -11.63 4.13 10.89
CA GLN A 120 -10.35 3.67 11.46
C GLN A 120 -10.41 2.20 11.91
N VAL A 121 -11.47 1.81 12.63
CA VAL A 121 -11.66 0.44 13.13
C VAL A 121 -11.86 -0.54 11.98
N GLU A 122 -12.63 -0.16 10.96
CA GLU A 122 -12.84 -0.99 9.77
C GLU A 122 -11.55 -1.22 9.00
N VAL A 123 -10.77 -0.16 8.74
CA VAL A 123 -9.50 -0.25 8.01
C VAL A 123 -8.49 -1.13 8.78
N LEU A 124 -8.33 -0.93 10.09
CA LEU A 124 -7.44 -1.74 10.92
C LEU A 124 -7.91 -3.20 11.01
N SER A 125 -9.22 -3.44 11.04
CA SER A 125 -9.78 -4.80 11.08
C SER A 125 -9.58 -5.54 9.76
N SER A 126 -9.79 -4.87 8.62
CA SER A 126 -9.49 -5.41 7.30
C SER A 126 -8.01 -5.74 7.14
N MET A 127 -7.12 -4.87 7.65
CA MET A 127 -5.67 -5.15 7.62
C MET A 127 -5.33 -6.45 8.35
N ARG A 128 -5.85 -6.65 9.56
CA ARG A 128 -5.60 -7.85 10.38
C ARG A 128 -6.19 -9.14 9.79
N ALA A 129 -7.12 -9.04 8.84
CA ALA A 129 -7.70 -10.20 8.17
C ALA A 129 -6.93 -10.61 6.91
N ILE A 130 -6.12 -9.70 6.34
CA ILE A 130 -5.38 -9.90 5.09
C ILE A 130 -3.93 -10.35 5.34
N VAL A 131 -3.36 -9.94 6.48
CA VAL A 131 -2.02 -10.31 6.96
C VAL A 131 -2.15 -11.41 8.01
#